data_AF-A0A2I3C3F0-F1
#
_entry.id   AF-A0A2I3C3F0-F1
#
_cell.length_a   1.000
_cell.length_b   1.000
_cell.length_c   1.000
_cell.angle_alpha   90.00
_cell.angle_beta   90.00
_cell.angle_gamma   90.00
#
_symmetry.space_group_name_H-M   'P 1'
#
loop_
_entity.id
_entity.type
_entity.pdbx_description
1 polymer ?
#
loop_
_entity_poly.entity_id
_entity_poly.type
_entity_poly.pdbx_seq_one_letter_code
_entity_poly.pdbx_strand_id
1 'polypeptide(L)'
;MYQNKLLDAYKKAQSYVQDKQIAADMNVPPQRISDFRKGKRYMTDTQAIFLAEQSGLDPEIALLGCHADRNDNPQIKAVWEGIAKKFNGLGLSGISMACTGLALVISSPQEPLYQCALYVLC
;
A
#
# COMPACT_ATOMS: atom_id res chain seq x y z
N MET A 1 2.61 13.19 11.57
CA MET A 1 1.69 12.04 11.52
C MET A 1 1.57 11.56 10.10
N TYR A 2 1.80 10.28 9.88
CA TYR A 2 1.55 9.52 8.67
C TYR A 2 0.12 9.71 8.12
N GLN A 3 -0.87 9.85 9.00
CA GLN A 3 -2.25 10.15 8.60
C GLN A 3 -2.36 11.43 7.73
N ASN A 4 -1.55 12.44 8.00
CA ASN A 4 -1.52 13.68 7.22
C ASN A 4 -0.91 13.43 5.84
N LYS A 5 0.12 12.59 5.77
CA LYS A 5 0.74 12.16 4.52
C LYS A 5 -0.29 11.45 3.62
N LEU A 6 -1.14 10.59 4.18
CA LEU A 6 -2.21 9.93 3.43
C LEU A 6 -3.25 10.94 2.91
N LEU A 7 -3.70 11.86 3.75
CA LEU A 7 -4.65 12.91 3.34
C LEU A 7 -4.07 13.79 2.23
N ASP A 8 -2.81 14.20 2.35
CA ASP A 8 -2.16 15.07 1.37
C ASP A 8 -1.84 14.34 0.06
N ALA A 9 -1.43 13.06 0.14
CA ALA A 9 -1.20 12.23 -1.04
C ALA A 9 -2.50 12.01 -1.82
N TYR A 10 -3.59 11.68 -1.12
CA TYR A 10 -4.90 11.49 -1.74
C TYR A 10 -5.43 12.76 -2.36
N LYS A 11 -5.31 13.88 -1.64
CA LYS A 11 -5.68 15.21 -2.15
C LYS A 11 -4.96 15.52 -3.46
N LYS A 12 -3.66 15.20 -3.54
CA LYS A 12 -2.87 15.38 -4.75
C LYS A 12 -3.30 14.42 -5.86
N ALA A 13 -3.50 13.14 -5.56
CA ALA A 13 -3.91 12.12 -6.53
C ALA A 13 -5.24 12.47 -7.18
N GLN A 14 -6.20 12.96 -6.40
CA GLN A 14 -7.53 13.35 -6.89
C GLN A 14 -7.60 14.80 -7.42
N SER A 15 -6.48 15.54 -7.42
CA SER A 15 -6.42 16.95 -7.80
C SER A 15 -7.42 17.83 -7.02
N TYR A 16 -7.60 17.54 -5.73
CA TYR A 16 -8.53 18.27 -4.88
C TYR A 16 -7.92 19.53 -4.29
N VAL A 17 -8.75 20.57 -4.20
CA VAL A 17 -8.35 21.84 -3.60
C VAL A 17 -8.69 21.84 -2.11
N GLN A 18 -9.79 21.19 -1.72
CA GLN A 18 -10.34 21.29 -0.36
C GLN A 18 -10.47 19.94 0.32
N ASP A 19 -10.17 19.91 1.61
CA ASP A 19 -10.24 18.71 2.45
C ASP A 19 -11.66 18.16 2.60
N LYS A 20 -12.69 18.99 2.40
CA LYS A 20 -14.10 18.56 2.41
C LYS A 20 -14.42 17.54 1.31
N GLN A 21 -13.65 17.55 0.21
CA GLN A 21 -13.82 16.60 -0.89
C GLN A 21 -13.36 15.20 -0.44
N ILE A 22 -12.21 15.13 0.23
CA ILE A 22 -11.70 13.90 0.86
C ILE A 22 -12.71 13.36 1.89
N ALA A 23 -13.34 14.25 2.66
CA ALA A 23 -14.34 13.87 3.64
C ALA A 23 -15.57 13.20 3.00
N ALA A 24 -16.02 13.72 1.85
CA ALA A 24 -17.14 13.16 1.10
C ALA A 24 -16.82 11.74 0.62
N ASP A 25 -15.64 11.52 0.04
CA ASP A 25 -15.24 10.21 -0.50
C ASP A 25 -15.10 9.14 0.59
N MET A 26 -14.55 9.52 1.75
CA MET A 26 -14.46 8.62 2.90
C MET A 26 -15.78 8.46 3.67
N ASN A 27 -16.86 9.13 3.24
CA ASN A 27 -18.13 9.19 3.93
C ASN A 27 -18.00 9.60 5.41
N VAL A 28 -17.22 10.65 5.66
CA VAL A 28 -17.00 11.19 7.01
C VAL A 28 -17.41 12.67 7.09
N PRO A 29 -17.81 13.17 8.28
CA PRO A 29 -18.03 14.60 8.46
C PRO A 29 -16.75 15.41 8.15
N PRO A 30 -16.84 16.60 7.54
CA PRO A 30 -15.66 17.43 7.24
C PRO A 30 -14.79 17.75 8.46
N GLN A 31 -15.41 17.92 9.63
CA GLN A 31 -14.72 18.11 10.91
C GLN A 31 -13.77 16.94 11.24
N ARG A 32 -14.10 15.72 10.81
CA ARG A 32 -13.30 14.52 11.06
C ARG A 32 -11.93 14.60 10.37
N ILE A 33 -11.83 15.22 9.20
CA ILE A 33 -10.54 15.46 8.54
C ILE A 33 -9.65 16.37 9.39
N SER A 34 -10.23 17.42 9.98
CA SER A 34 -9.50 18.31 10.89
C SER A 34 -9.05 17.59 12.16
N ASP A 35 -9.87 16.68 12.71
CA ASP A 35 -9.49 15.86 13.86
C ASP A 35 -8.32 14.92 13.55
N PHE A 36 -8.33 14.30 12.36
CA PHE A 36 -7.22 13.48 11.88
C PHE A 36 -5.93 14.30 11.72
N ARG A 37 -6.03 15.48 11.07
CA ARG A 37 -4.86 16.36 10.87
C ARG A 37 -4.18 16.80 12.16
N LYS A 38 -4.99 17.00 13.20
CA LYS A 38 -4.56 17.41 14.53
C LYS A 38 -4.19 16.24 15.45
N GLY A 39 -4.34 15.00 14.99
CA GLY A 39 -4.08 13.81 15.81
C GLY A 39 -5.05 13.60 16.97
N LYS A 40 -6.20 14.29 16.97
CA LYS A 40 -7.24 14.10 18.00
C LYS A 40 -7.96 12.77 17.85
N ARG A 41 -8.00 12.26 16.61
CA ARG A 41 -8.57 10.96 16.25
C ARG A 41 -7.67 10.29 15.24
N TYR A 42 -7.78 8.96 15.20
CA TYR A 42 -7.08 8.15 14.22
C TYR A 42 -8.07 7.60 13.20
N MET A 43 -7.65 7.56 11.92
CA MET A 43 -8.39 6.91 10.84
C MET A 43 -8.44 5.41 11.09
N THR A 44 -9.52 4.77 10.66
CA THR A 44 -9.62 3.31 10.70
C THR A 44 -8.71 2.67 9.65
N ASP A 45 -8.44 1.39 9.79
CA ASP A 45 -7.56 0.66 8.88
C ASP A 45 -8.16 0.64 7.46
N THR A 46 -9.48 0.48 7.34
CA THR A 46 -10.20 0.62 6.05
C THR A 46 -10.01 2.01 5.41
N GLN A 47 -10.05 3.08 6.20
CA GLN A 47 -9.84 4.44 5.69
C GLN A 47 -8.39 4.63 5.24
N ALA A 48 -7.43 4.11 6.00
CA ALA A 48 -6.01 4.19 5.65
C ALA A 48 -5.70 3.45 4.34
N ILE A 49 -6.23 2.23 4.18
CA ILE A 49 -6.09 1.43 2.96
C ILE A 49 -6.72 2.15 1.77
N PHE A 50 -7.97 2.62 1.92
CA PHE A 50 -8.66 3.37 0.87
C PHE A 50 -7.85 4.56 0.37
N LEU A 51 -7.33 5.39 1.28
CA LEU A 51 -6.51 6.54 0.90
C LEU A 51 -5.20 6.10 0.23
N ALA A 52 -4.55 5.05 0.73
CA ALA A 52 -3.28 4.57 0.19
C ALA A 52 -3.41 4.06 -1.25
N GLU A 53 -4.35 3.13 -1.49
CA GLU A 53 -4.59 2.54 -2.80
C GLU A 53 -4.92 3.60 -3.85
N GLN A 54 -5.83 4.51 -3.52
CA GLN A 54 -6.24 5.59 -4.41
C GLN A 54 -5.17 6.68 -4.60
N SER A 55 -4.10 6.65 -3.81
CA SER A 55 -2.95 7.55 -3.93
C SER A 55 -1.71 6.89 -4.55
N GLY A 56 -1.79 5.61 -4.92
CA GLY A 56 -0.63 4.84 -5.36
C GLY A 56 0.43 4.65 -4.27
N LEU A 57 0.01 4.66 -3.01
CA LEU A 57 0.86 4.32 -1.87
C LEU A 57 0.64 2.86 -1.47
N ASP A 58 1.70 2.24 -0.96
CA ASP A 58 1.67 0.90 -0.41
C ASP A 58 0.76 0.83 0.84
N PRO A 59 -0.34 0.03 0.82
CA PRO A 59 -1.28 -0.08 1.93
C PRO A 59 -0.66 -0.64 3.22
N GLU A 60 0.29 -1.57 3.10
CA GLU A 60 0.98 -2.18 4.23
C GLU A 60 1.84 -1.13 4.96
N ILE A 61 2.62 -0.35 4.21
CA ILE A 61 3.38 0.78 4.78
C ILE A 61 2.43 1.83 5.37
N ALA A 62 1.27 2.03 4.75
CA ALA A 62 0.27 2.96 5.26
C ALA A 62 -0.26 2.56 6.64
N LEU A 63 -0.62 1.30 6.82
CA LEU A 63 -1.06 0.78 8.12
C LEU A 63 0.05 0.88 9.16
N LEU A 64 1.27 0.45 8.83
CA LEU A 64 2.40 0.50 9.75
C LEU A 64 2.66 1.94 10.25
N GLY A 65 2.66 2.91 9.34
CA GLY A 65 2.82 4.33 9.68
C GLY A 65 1.69 4.86 10.58
N CYS A 66 0.44 4.49 10.28
CA CYS A 66 -0.70 4.86 11.11
C CYS A 66 -0.63 4.25 12.53
N HIS A 67 -0.19 3.00 12.68
CA HIS A 67 -0.05 2.36 13.99
C HIS A 67 1.14 2.88 14.81
N ALA A 68 2.23 3.26 14.14
CA ALA A 68 3.35 3.94 14.78
C ALA A 68 2.91 5.27 15.40
N ASP A 69 2.10 6.05 14.69
CA ASP A 69 1.58 7.33 15.20
C ASP A 69 0.60 7.18 16.38
N ARG A 70 -0.16 6.08 16.44
CA ARG A 70 -1.22 5.86 17.45
C ARG A 70 -0.71 5.75 18.88
N ASN A 71 0.56 5.42 19.07
CA ASN A 71 1.11 5.07 20.38
C ASN A 71 2.15 6.09 20.81
N ASP A 72 1.97 6.79 21.93
CA ASP A 72 2.97 7.76 22.41
C ASP A 72 4.23 7.10 23.01
N ASN A 73 4.17 5.80 23.32
CA ASN A 73 5.30 5.06 23.86
C ASN A 73 6.42 4.92 22.80
N PRO A 74 7.62 5.52 23.02
CA PRO A 74 8.71 5.46 22.06
C PRO A 74 9.16 4.04 21.71
N GLN A 75 9.08 3.09 22.64
CA GLN A 75 9.44 1.70 22.37
C GLN A 75 8.48 1.04 21.39
N ILE A 76 7.16 1.29 21.53
CA ILE A 76 6.16 0.76 20.62
C ILE A 76 6.32 1.37 19.22
N LYS A 77 6.61 2.68 19.13
CA LYS A 77 6.93 3.34 17.86
C LYS A 77 8.13 2.69 17.17
N ALA A 78 9.21 2.45 17.92
CA ALA A 78 10.42 1.84 17.40
C ALA A 78 10.19 0.41 16.85
N VAL A 79 9.29 -0.36 17.47
CA VAL A 79 8.89 -1.69 16.97
C VAL A 79 8.19 -1.57 15.61
N TRP A 80 7.20 -0.68 15.46
CA TRP A 80 6.51 -0.46 14.18
C TRP A 80 7.45 0.04 13.07
N GLU A 81 8.31 0.99 13.38
CA GLU A 81 9.34 1.47 12.45
C GLU A 81 10.32 0.36 12.05
N GLY A 82 10.68 -0.51 12.99
CA GLY A 82 11.50 -1.69 12.74
C GLY A 82 10.83 -2.67 11.76
N ILE A 83 9.53 -2.91 11.91
CA ILE A 83 8.75 -3.75 10.97
C ILE A 83 8.76 -3.13 9.57
N ALA A 84 8.48 -1.82 9.46
CA ALA A 84 8.51 -1.12 8.17
C ALA A 84 9.90 -1.17 7.51
N LYS A 85 10.98 -1.01 8.28
CA LYS A 85 12.35 -1.14 7.78
C LYS A 85 12.66 -2.54 7.28
N LYS A 86 12.22 -3.59 7.99
CA LYS A 86 12.41 -4.98 7.56
C LYS A 86 11.65 -5.29 6.28
N PHE A 87 10.42 -4.80 6.15
CA PHE A 87 9.62 -4.96 4.94
C PHE A 87 10.33 -4.34 3.72
N ASN A 88 10.81 -3.10 3.85
CA ASN A 88 11.50 -2.40 2.76
C ASN A 88 12.92 -2.96 2.49
N GLY A 89 13.66 -3.32 3.54
CA GLY A 89 15.05 -3.77 3.45
C GLY A 89 15.25 -5.21 2.99
N LEU A 90 14.22 -6.07 3.13
CA LEU A 90 14.28 -7.47 2.70
C LEU A 90 13.75 -7.69 1.28
N GLY A 91 13.29 -6.64 0.58
CA GLY A 91 12.76 -6.77 -0.78
C GLY A 91 11.58 -7.74 -0.88
N LEU A 92 10.78 -7.86 0.19
CA LEU A 92 9.61 -8.75 0.24
C LEU A 92 8.58 -8.45 -0.87
N SER A 93 8.54 -7.20 -1.35
CA SER A 93 7.79 -6.80 -2.54
C SER A 93 8.23 -7.55 -3.82
N GLY A 94 9.51 -7.94 -3.92
CA GLY A 94 10.07 -8.71 -5.04
C GLY A 94 9.81 -10.22 -4.97
N ILE A 95 9.49 -10.78 -3.79
CA ILE A 95 9.24 -12.23 -3.64
C ILE A 95 7.95 -12.63 -4.37
N SER A 96 6.91 -11.77 -4.32
CA SER A 96 5.64 -12.00 -5.03
C SER A 96 5.84 -12.11 -6.55
N MET A 97 6.70 -11.24 -7.11
CA MET A 97 6.96 -11.17 -8.55
C MET A 97 7.80 -12.36 -9.06
N ALA A 98 8.73 -12.86 -8.24
CA ALA A 98 9.49 -14.08 -8.55
C ALA A 98 8.60 -15.33 -8.58
N CYS A 99 7.62 -15.45 -7.66
CA CYS A 99 6.68 -16.57 -7.63
C CYS A 99 5.72 -16.57 -8.82
N THR A 100 5.24 -15.40 -9.27
CA THR A 100 4.40 -15.30 -10.48
C THR A 100 5.18 -15.65 -11.74
N GLY A 101 6.43 -15.18 -11.87
CA GLY A 101 7.31 -15.55 -12.97
C GLY A 101 7.55 -17.05 -13.06
N LEU A 102 7.81 -17.71 -11.93
CA LEU A 102 8.01 -19.16 -11.87
C LEU A 102 6.73 -19.93 -12.23
N ALA A 103 5.58 -19.48 -11.74
CA ALA A 103 4.29 -20.08 -12.08
C ALA A 103 3.97 -19.96 -13.57
N LEU A 104 4.29 -18.83 -14.22
CA LEU A 104 4.09 -18.65 -15.67
C LEU A 104 5.02 -19.53 -16.50
N VAL A 105 6.28 -19.70 -16.10
CA VAL A 105 7.20 -20.64 -16.76
C VAL A 105 6.68 -22.09 -16.66
N ILE A 106 6.15 -22.47 -15.50
CA ILE A 106 5.61 -23.83 -15.27
C ILE A 106 4.27 -24.04 -15.97
N SER A 107 3.43 -23.00 -16.09
CA SER A 107 2.10 -23.08 -16.70
C SER A 107 2.06 -22.75 -18.20
N SER A 108 3.15 -22.24 -18.78
CA SER A 108 3.23 -22.02 -20.22
C SER A 108 3.19 -23.37 -20.98
N PRO A 109 2.29 -23.55 -21.97
CA PRO A 109 2.32 -24.70 -22.85
C PRO A 109 3.60 -24.67 -23.69
N GLN A 110 4.45 -25.70 -23.57
CA GLN A 110 5.66 -25.89 -24.37
C GLN A 110 5.37 -26.27 -25.84
N GLU A 111 4.19 -25.92 -26.37
CA GLU A 111 3.70 -26.29 -27.70
C GLU A 111 4.66 -25.90 -28.86
N PRO A 112 5.33 -24.73 -28.90
CA PRO A 112 6.16 -24.38 -30.06
C PRO A 112 7.50 -25.14 -30.10
N LEU A 113 7.98 -25.70 -28.98
CA LEU A 113 9.26 -26.42 -28.96
C LEU A 113 9.12 -27.85 -29.50
N TYR A 114 7.97 -28.50 -29.27
CA TYR A 114 7.72 -29.86 -29.77
C TYR A 114 7.56 -29.91 -31.30
N GLN A 115 6.96 -28.89 -31.91
CA GLN A 115 6.85 -28.82 -33.37
C GLN A 115 8.21 -28.63 -34.06
N CYS A 116 9.11 -27.84 -33.48
CA CYS A 116 10.46 -27.66 -34.01
C CYS A 116 11.32 -28.93 -33.92
N ALA A 117 11.15 -29.74 -32.87
CA ALA A 117 11.86 -31.01 -32.73
C ALA A 117 11.37 -32.08 -33.72
N LEU A 118 10.07 -32.12 -34.01
CA LEU A 118 9.48 -33.05 -34.97
C LEU A 118 9.88 -32.73 -36.42
N TYR A 119 10.11 -31.46 -36.77
CA TYR A 119 10.52 -31.06 -38.12
C TYR A 119 11.97 -31.40 -38.46
N VAL A 120 12.82 -31.67 -37.46
CA VAL A 120 14.23 -32.07 -37.66
C VAL A 120 14.38 -33.59 -37.78
N LEU A 121 13.36 -34.36 -37.39
CA LEU A 121 13.34 -35.83 -37.39
C LEU A 121 12.56 -36.45 -38.57
N CYS A 122 11.97 -35.62 -39.43
CA CYS A 122 11.34 -36.01 -40.71
C CYS A 122 12.19 -35.52 -41.88
#